data_AF-A0A2Y9HP11-F1
#
_entry.id   AF-A0A2Y9HP11-F1
#
_cell.length_a   1.000
_cell.length_b   1.000
_cell.length_c   1.000
_cell.angle_alpha   90.00
_cell.angle_beta   90.00
_cell.angle_gamma   90.00
#
_symmetry.space_group_name_H-M   'P 1'
#
loop_
_entity.id
_entity.type
_entity.pdbx_description
1 polymer ?
#
loop_
_entity_poly.entity_id
_entity_poly.type
_entity_poly.pdbx_seq_one_letter_code
_entity_poly.pdbx_strand_id
1 'polypeptide(L)'
;MASRSAGTLLTEFNAAYVPPGLMPGYQGHVPSVAFSFGSPYGTTTLKYFQDQRHAALEKSHTPFSKGGHFPTLFSSNPDLVLSKRSHTRDRWLHTPVYTRFNLDSDRSAQLVGFYQMAQRHRKYYLDKTGMVPRVPYFVLPVKERERYPLPTDIPPLTPEKKWHLLRVSPENLKTYQTFPSGKRVSPHERQKRDRYFEFRA
;
A
#
# COMPACT_ATOMS: atom_id res chain seq x y z
N MET A 1 51.47 -25.71 -69.64
CA MET A 1 51.45 -26.64 -68.48
C MET A 1 52.69 -26.34 -67.63
N ALA A 2 52.58 -25.51 -66.59
CA ALA A 2 53.71 -25.17 -65.71
C ALA A 2 53.63 -26.02 -64.43
N SER A 3 54.67 -26.82 -64.21
CA SER A 3 54.86 -27.71 -63.06
C SER A 3 54.97 -26.92 -61.75
N ARG A 4 54.23 -27.33 -60.72
CA ARG A 4 54.31 -26.76 -59.36
C ARG A 4 55.17 -27.68 -58.49
N SER A 5 56.24 -27.14 -57.91
CA SER A 5 57.16 -27.88 -57.04
C SER A 5 56.57 -28.11 -55.64
N ALA A 6 56.90 -29.25 -55.04
CA ALA A 6 56.56 -29.58 -53.66
C ALA A 6 57.31 -28.62 -52.72
N GLY A 7 56.59 -27.66 -52.13
CA GLY A 7 57.15 -26.66 -51.22
C GLY A 7 56.47 -25.29 -51.24
N THR A 8 55.52 -25.03 -52.15
CA THR A 8 54.77 -23.77 -52.12
C THR A 8 53.75 -23.78 -50.97
N LEU A 9 54.12 -23.17 -49.83
CA LEU A 9 53.19 -22.83 -48.76
C LEU A 9 52.15 -21.84 -49.30
N LEU A 10 50.93 -22.30 -49.52
CA LEU A 10 49.78 -21.43 -49.76
C LEU A 10 49.34 -20.84 -48.42
N THR A 11 49.86 -19.68 -48.06
CA THR A 11 49.33 -18.90 -46.95
C THR A 11 48.08 -18.18 -47.44
N GLU A 12 46.90 -18.68 -47.10
CA GLU A 12 45.60 -18.05 -47.43
C GLU A 12 45.37 -16.71 -46.71
N PHE A 13 46.24 -16.34 -45.76
CA PHE A 13 46.16 -15.08 -45.05
C PHE A 13 46.82 -13.94 -45.84
N ASN A 14 46.06 -13.33 -46.75
CA ASN A 14 46.34 -11.98 -47.18
C ASN A 14 45.95 -11.03 -46.03
N ALA A 15 46.91 -10.68 -45.17
CA ALA A 15 46.68 -9.76 -44.06
C ALA A 15 46.46 -8.34 -44.59
N ALA A 16 45.25 -8.06 -45.08
CA ALA A 16 44.83 -6.71 -45.41
C ALA A 16 44.89 -5.85 -44.15
N TYR A 17 45.51 -4.68 -44.25
CA TYR A 17 45.57 -3.70 -43.16
C TYR A 17 44.15 -3.36 -42.68
N VAL A 18 43.82 -3.76 -41.45
CA VAL A 18 42.56 -3.41 -40.78
C VAL A 18 42.81 -2.13 -39.98
N PRO A 19 42.12 -1.02 -40.25
CA PRO A 19 42.33 0.22 -39.51
C PRO A 19 42.00 0.01 -38.02
N PRO A 20 42.69 0.68 -37.08
CA PRO A 20 42.54 0.43 -35.64
C PRO A 20 41.11 0.56 -35.10
N GLY A 21 40.26 1.39 -35.73
CA GLY A 21 38.85 1.50 -35.37
C GLY A 21 37.98 0.30 -35.80
N LEU A 22 38.50 -0.56 -36.68
CA LEU A 22 37.88 -1.82 -37.12
C LEU A 22 38.61 -3.05 -36.57
N MET A 23 39.72 -2.88 -35.85
CA MET A 23 40.36 -3.98 -35.12
C MET A 23 39.46 -4.37 -33.95
N PRO A 24 38.97 -5.62 -33.89
CA PRO A 24 38.23 -6.07 -32.72
C PRO A 24 39.13 -5.95 -31.48
N GLY A 25 38.65 -5.36 -30.39
CA GLY A 25 39.36 -5.33 -29.11
C GLY A 25 39.60 -6.76 -28.56
N TYR A 26 40.25 -6.87 -27.38
CA TYR A 26 40.56 -8.17 -26.74
C TYR A 26 39.34 -9.11 -26.79
N GLN A 27 39.42 -10.09 -27.68
CA GLN A 27 38.31 -11.02 -27.93
C GLN A 27 38.14 -12.01 -26.77
N GLY A 28 39.10 -12.10 -25.85
CA GLY A 28 38.96 -12.94 -24.67
C GLY A 28 39.23 -14.40 -24.91
N HIS A 29 40.48 -14.82 -24.79
CA HIS A 29 40.77 -16.24 -24.68
C HIS A 29 40.33 -16.75 -23.30
N VAL A 30 39.47 -17.76 -23.29
CA VAL A 30 39.07 -18.46 -22.06
C VAL A 30 39.83 -19.79 -22.03
N PRO A 31 40.72 -20.02 -21.04
CA PRO A 31 41.40 -21.30 -20.90
C PRO A 31 40.39 -22.45 -20.86
N SER A 32 40.72 -23.60 -21.44
CA SER A 32 39.86 -24.80 -21.59
C SER A 32 38.69 -24.71 -22.58
N VAL A 33 38.49 -23.55 -23.24
CA VAL A 33 37.45 -23.37 -24.27
C VAL A 33 38.13 -23.10 -25.61
N ALA A 34 37.65 -23.77 -26.68
CA ALA A 34 38.16 -23.53 -28.02
C ALA A 34 37.93 -22.06 -28.42
N PHE A 35 39.00 -21.39 -28.86
CA PHE A 35 38.92 -20.01 -29.31
C PHE A 35 38.16 -19.90 -30.63
N SER A 36 37.14 -19.05 -30.67
CA SER A 36 36.36 -18.74 -31.86
C SER A 36 36.46 -17.25 -32.19
N PHE A 37 36.94 -16.94 -33.40
CA PHE A 37 37.02 -15.55 -33.87
C PHE A 37 35.62 -14.91 -33.93
N GLY A 38 35.49 -13.68 -33.42
CA GLY A 38 34.24 -12.90 -33.46
C GLY A 38 33.32 -13.02 -32.24
N SER A 39 33.68 -13.84 -31.23
CA SER A 39 32.95 -13.90 -29.96
C SER A 39 33.74 -13.23 -28.84
N PRO A 40 33.18 -12.23 -28.12
CA PRO A 40 33.90 -11.58 -27.03
C PRO A 40 33.95 -12.47 -25.78
N TYR A 41 34.92 -12.18 -24.90
CA TYR A 41 35.13 -12.87 -23.62
C TYR A 41 33.84 -13.10 -22.82
N GLY A 42 32.99 -12.08 -22.75
CA GLY A 42 31.75 -12.14 -21.98
C GLY A 42 30.77 -13.17 -22.53
N THR A 43 30.66 -13.28 -23.86
CA THR A 43 29.77 -14.26 -24.51
C THR A 43 30.30 -15.68 -24.35
N THR A 44 31.61 -15.87 -24.54
CA THR A 44 32.24 -17.20 -24.43
C THR A 44 32.18 -17.73 -23.00
N THR A 45 32.49 -16.92 -22.00
CA THR A 45 32.38 -17.29 -20.58
C THR A 45 30.94 -17.52 -20.14
N LEU A 46 30.00 -16.67 -20.55
CA LEU A 46 28.57 -16.84 -20.22
C LEU A 46 28.06 -18.18 -20.76
N LYS A 47 28.36 -18.49 -22.03
CA LYS A 47 27.99 -19.77 -22.64
C LYS A 47 28.64 -20.94 -21.89
N TYR A 48 29.94 -20.87 -21.62
CA TYR A 48 30.66 -21.91 -20.87
C TYR A 48 29.98 -22.24 -19.53
N PHE A 49 29.64 -21.22 -18.73
CA PHE A 49 28.95 -21.43 -17.45
C PHE A 49 27.52 -21.94 -17.60
N GLN A 50 26.81 -21.55 -18.66
CA GLN A 50 25.50 -22.10 -18.97
C GLN A 50 25.62 -23.58 -19.32
N ASP A 51 26.49 -23.95 -20.26
CA ASP A 51 26.71 -25.32 -20.71
C ASP A 51 27.13 -26.23 -19.55
N GLN A 52 28.04 -25.76 -18.68
CA GLN A 52 28.45 -26.50 -17.49
C GLN A 52 27.29 -26.73 -16.52
N ARG A 53 26.44 -25.71 -16.30
CA ARG A 53 25.24 -25.82 -15.44
C ARG A 53 24.20 -26.76 -16.06
N HIS A 54 23.97 -26.69 -17.36
CA HIS A 54 23.09 -27.59 -18.09
C HIS A 54 23.56 -29.04 -17.97
N ALA A 55 24.84 -29.30 -18.24
CA ALA A 55 25.42 -30.64 -18.14
C ALA A 55 25.31 -31.21 -16.71
N ALA A 56 25.44 -30.37 -15.67
CA ALA A 56 25.25 -30.78 -14.29
C ALA A 56 23.78 -31.13 -13.98
N LEU A 57 22.83 -30.37 -14.50
CA LEU A 57 21.39 -30.64 -14.33
C LEU A 57 20.97 -31.94 -15.02
N GLU A 58 21.36 -32.14 -16.28
CA GLU A 58 21.07 -33.37 -17.03
C GLU A 58 21.65 -34.61 -16.36
N LYS A 59 22.87 -34.51 -15.81
CA LYS A 59 23.54 -35.60 -15.08
C LYS A 59 22.96 -35.87 -13.69
N SER A 60 22.14 -34.97 -13.15
CA SER A 60 21.56 -35.12 -11.81
C SER A 60 20.36 -36.09 -11.77
N HIS A 61 19.93 -36.61 -12.92
CA HIS A 61 18.87 -37.61 -13.00
C HIS A 61 19.36 -38.98 -12.51
N THR A 62 18.66 -39.53 -11.52
CA THR A 62 18.83 -40.89 -11.03
C THR A 62 17.55 -41.68 -11.31
N PRO A 63 17.59 -43.02 -11.39
CA PRO A 63 16.38 -43.84 -11.59
C PRO A 63 15.29 -43.61 -10.53
N PHE A 64 15.67 -43.19 -9.33
CA PHE A 64 14.78 -42.97 -8.19
C PHE A 64 14.41 -41.51 -7.94
N SER A 65 15.13 -40.58 -8.56
CA SER A 65 14.89 -39.15 -8.41
C SER A 65 15.28 -38.45 -9.70
N LYS A 66 14.30 -37.80 -10.31
CA LYS A 66 14.53 -36.84 -11.37
C LYS A 66 15.16 -35.60 -10.73
N GLY A 67 16.46 -35.63 -10.42
CA GLY A 67 17.17 -34.51 -9.81
C GLY A 67 16.95 -33.20 -10.57
N GLY A 68 17.17 -32.07 -9.90
CA GLY A 68 17.27 -30.76 -10.55
C GLY A 68 15.99 -30.11 -11.10
N HIS A 69 14.78 -30.60 -10.77
CA HIS A 69 13.51 -30.01 -11.25
C HIS A 69 13.09 -28.71 -10.54
N PHE A 70 14.04 -27.91 -10.07
CA PHE A 70 13.72 -26.60 -9.52
C PHE A 70 13.49 -25.59 -10.65
N PRO A 71 12.45 -24.75 -10.56
CA PRO A 71 12.18 -23.76 -11.59
C PRO A 71 13.39 -22.82 -11.76
N THR A 72 14.00 -22.84 -12.95
CA THR A 72 15.22 -22.10 -13.28
C THR A 72 15.12 -21.52 -14.69
N LEU A 73 15.68 -20.32 -14.89
CA LEU A 73 15.75 -19.66 -16.20
C LEU A 73 16.87 -20.25 -17.08
N PHE A 74 17.73 -21.08 -16.49
CA PHE A 74 18.91 -21.66 -17.14
C PHE A 74 18.70 -23.14 -17.48
N SER A 75 17.46 -23.58 -17.68
CA SER A 75 17.15 -24.95 -18.16
C SER A 75 16.70 -24.88 -19.62
N SER A 76 17.03 -25.90 -20.38
CA SER A 76 16.54 -26.13 -21.75
C SER A 76 15.10 -26.66 -21.77
N ASN A 77 14.58 -27.13 -20.64
CA ASN A 77 13.20 -27.59 -20.51
C ASN A 77 12.25 -26.38 -20.39
N PRO A 78 11.32 -26.18 -21.35
CA PRO A 78 10.40 -25.05 -21.32
C PRO A 78 9.50 -25.05 -20.07
N ASP A 79 9.13 -26.22 -19.55
CA ASP A 79 8.24 -26.32 -18.38
C ASP A 79 8.89 -25.71 -17.13
N LEU A 80 10.20 -25.94 -16.94
CA LEU A 80 10.95 -25.38 -15.80
C LEU A 80 11.15 -23.86 -15.92
N VAL A 81 11.34 -23.37 -17.15
CA VAL A 81 11.46 -21.94 -17.44
C VAL A 81 10.13 -21.22 -17.23
N LEU A 82 9.03 -21.79 -17.73
CA LEU A 82 7.69 -21.24 -17.58
C LEU A 82 7.24 -21.26 -16.12
N SER A 83 7.48 -22.38 -15.42
CA SER A 83 7.26 -22.48 -13.97
C SER A 83 8.03 -21.40 -13.20
N LYS A 84 9.29 -21.13 -13.54
CA LYS A 84 10.05 -20.07 -12.85
C LYS A 84 9.42 -18.70 -13.06
N ARG A 85 8.97 -18.42 -14.29
CA ARG A 85 8.31 -17.17 -14.64
C ARG A 85 6.96 -17.02 -13.93
N SER A 86 6.14 -18.07 -13.89
CA SER A 86 4.87 -18.04 -13.16
C SER A 86 5.11 -17.80 -11.67
N HIS A 87 6.00 -18.55 -11.03
CA HIS A 87 6.35 -18.34 -9.62
C HIS A 87 6.86 -16.93 -9.32
N THR A 88 7.64 -16.31 -10.23
CA THR A 88 8.06 -14.92 -10.03
C THR A 88 6.89 -13.94 -10.11
N ARG A 89 5.93 -14.15 -11.01
CA ARG A 89 4.72 -13.31 -11.12
C ARG A 89 3.77 -13.54 -9.95
N ASP A 90 3.51 -14.79 -9.58
CA ASP A 90 2.70 -15.14 -8.42
C ASP A 90 3.28 -14.58 -7.13
N ARG A 91 4.62 -14.60 -6.98
CA ARG A 91 5.28 -13.94 -5.85
C ARG A 91 4.96 -12.46 -5.78
N TRP A 92 4.91 -11.76 -6.92
CA TRP A 92 4.54 -10.35 -6.97
C TRP A 92 3.06 -10.13 -6.67
N LEU A 93 2.17 -10.97 -7.22
CA LEU A 93 0.73 -10.91 -6.97
C LEU A 93 0.37 -11.20 -5.51
N HIS A 94 1.10 -12.11 -4.87
CA HIS A 94 0.91 -12.50 -3.47
C HIS A 94 1.93 -11.84 -2.54
N THR A 95 2.51 -10.70 -2.93
CA THR A 95 3.43 -9.99 -2.04
C THR A 95 2.64 -9.53 -0.81
N PRO A 96 2.94 -10.01 0.41
CA PRO A 96 2.23 -9.57 1.60
C PRO A 96 2.48 -8.08 1.84
N VAL A 97 1.40 -7.34 2.09
CA VAL A 97 1.48 -5.92 2.46
C VAL A 97 1.72 -5.84 3.97
N TYR A 98 2.97 -5.62 4.37
CA TYR A 98 3.30 -5.41 5.77
C TYR A 98 2.96 -3.99 6.20
N THR A 99 2.19 -3.84 7.27
CA THR A 99 1.98 -2.55 7.93
C THR A 99 2.60 -2.58 9.32
N ARG A 100 2.98 -1.41 9.86
CA ARG A 100 3.55 -1.30 11.22
C ARG A 100 2.52 -1.54 12.33
N PHE A 101 1.24 -1.65 11.96
CA PHE A 101 0.14 -1.81 12.89
C PHE A 101 -0.26 -3.29 12.94
N ASN A 102 -0.72 -3.76 14.10
CA ASN A 102 -1.34 -5.08 14.25
C ASN A 102 -2.77 -5.08 13.66
N LEU A 103 -2.91 -4.58 12.44
CA LEU A 103 -4.17 -4.47 11.71
C LEU A 103 -4.04 -5.23 10.40
N ASP A 104 -4.91 -6.22 10.23
CA ASP A 104 -5.11 -6.92 8.97
C ASP A 104 -5.90 -6.01 8.03
N SER A 105 -5.20 -5.46 7.03
CA SER A 105 -5.77 -4.53 6.05
C SER A 105 -6.88 -5.20 5.24
N ASP A 106 -6.70 -6.46 4.84
CA ASP A 106 -7.65 -7.18 4.00
C ASP A 106 -8.94 -7.46 4.78
N ARG A 107 -8.81 -7.93 6.02
CA ARG A 107 -9.96 -8.12 6.91
C ARG A 107 -10.68 -6.80 7.20
N SER A 108 -9.94 -5.70 7.39
CA SER A 108 -10.55 -4.39 7.63
C SER A 108 -11.37 -3.92 6.43
N ALA A 109 -10.86 -4.10 5.20
CA ALA A 109 -11.57 -3.76 3.98
C ALA A 109 -12.85 -4.60 3.81
N GLN A 110 -12.77 -5.90 4.10
CA GLN A 110 -13.94 -6.80 4.07
C GLN A 110 -15.04 -6.35 5.06
N LEU A 111 -14.66 -6.02 6.30
CA LEU A 111 -15.61 -5.54 7.31
C LEU A 111 -16.27 -4.22 6.91
N VAL A 112 -15.49 -3.29 6.35
CA VAL A 112 -16.03 -2.02 5.83
C VAL A 112 -17.03 -2.28 4.69
N GLY A 113 -16.68 -3.17 3.74
CA GLY A 113 -17.56 -3.54 2.64
C GLY A 113 -18.87 -4.20 3.12
N PHE A 114 -18.76 -5.16 4.05
CA PHE A 114 -19.91 -5.82 4.67
C PHE A 114 -20.84 -4.79 5.34
N TYR A 115 -20.27 -3.89 6.14
CA TYR A 115 -21.04 -2.85 6.82
C TYR A 115 -21.73 -1.91 5.84
N GLN A 116 -21.04 -1.47 4.78
CA GLN A 116 -21.64 -0.65 3.72
C GLN A 116 -22.82 -1.37 3.05
N MET A 117 -22.68 -2.66 2.77
CA MET A 117 -23.75 -3.47 2.19
C MET A 117 -24.94 -3.57 3.13
N ALA A 118 -24.72 -3.85 4.42
CA ALA A 118 -25.77 -3.85 5.43
C ALA A 118 -26.51 -2.49 5.51
N GLN A 119 -25.79 -1.37 5.46
CA GLN A 119 -26.42 -0.04 5.41
C GLN A 119 -27.24 0.19 4.13
N ARG A 120 -26.81 -0.35 2.97
CA ARG A 120 -27.60 -0.28 1.73
C ARG A 120 -28.91 -1.05 1.86
N HIS A 121 -28.86 -2.27 2.39
CA HIS A 121 -30.08 -3.06 2.67
C HIS A 121 -31.02 -2.31 3.62
N ARG A 122 -30.48 -1.69 4.66
CA ARG A 122 -31.25 -0.90 5.61
C ARG A 122 -31.98 0.27 4.96
N LYS A 123 -31.30 0.99 4.07
CA LYS A 123 -31.89 2.07 3.26
C LYS A 123 -32.98 1.54 2.32
N TYR A 124 -32.75 0.38 1.70
CA TYR A 124 -33.73 -0.25 0.80
C TYR A 124 -35.03 -0.60 1.52
N TYR A 125 -34.95 -1.13 2.73
CA TYR A 125 -36.13 -1.44 3.56
C TYR A 125 -36.73 -0.23 4.27
N LEU A 126 -36.21 1.00 4.03
CA LEU A 126 -36.62 2.23 4.72
C LEU A 126 -36.63 2.05 6.26
N ASP A 127 -35.69 1.28 6.76
CA ASP A 127 -35.64 0.91 8.16
C ASP A 127 -35.26 2.14 9.02
N LYS A 128 -36.19 2.53 9.90
CA LYS A 128 -36.08 3.68 10.80
C LYS A 128 -35.38 3.33 12.12
N THR A 129 -35.12 2.05 12.39
CA THR A 129 -34.55 1.61 13.68
C THR A 129 -33.13 2.11 13.91
N GLY A 130 -32.45 2.64 12.87
CA GLY A 130 -31.22 3.42 12.98
C GLY A 130 -30.05 2.71 13.70
N MET A 131 -28.95 3.41 13.91
CA MET A 131 -27.93 2.90 14.84
C MET A 131 -28.50 2.93 16.25
N VAL A 132 -28.22 1.89 17.05
CA VAL A 132 -28.52 1.92 18.48
C VAL A 132 -27.91 3.19 19.06
N PRO A 133 -28.70 4.08 19.67
CA PRO A 133 -28.17 5.33 20.21
C PRO A 133 -27.08 5.02 21.22
N ARG A 134 -26.01 5.83 21.21
CA ARG A 134 -24.92 5.66 22.16
C ARG A 134 -25.48 5.77 23.57
N VAL A 135 -25.14 4.76 24.35
CA VAL A 135 -25.52 4.65 25.73
C VAL A 135 -24.65 5.60 26.58
N PRO A 136 -25.22 6.49 27.41
CA PRO A 136 -24.48 7.57 28.06
C PRO A 136 -23.44 7.09 29.08
N TYR A 137 -23.58 5.86 29.59
CA TYR A 137 -22.64 5.28 30.56
C TYR A 137 -21.46 4.54 29.93
N PHE A 138 -21.58 4.09 28.67
CA PHE A 138 -20.48 3.44 27.95
C PHE A 138 -19.85 4.40 26.94
N VAL A 139 -19.06 5.33 27.45
CA VAL A 139 -18.32 6.29 26.62
C VAL A 139 -16.96 5.71 26.29
N LEU A 140 -16.77 5.31 25.04
CA LEU A 140 -15.45 4.95 24.54
C LEU A 140 -14.54 6.18 24.56
N PRO A 141 -13.27 6.06 24.97
CA PRO A 141 -12.30 7.15 24.88
C PRO A 141 -12.24 7.66 23.44
N VAL A 142 -12.56 8.95 23.27
CA VAL A 142 -12.48 9.64 21.99
C VAL A 142 -11.21 10.48 21.97
N LYS A 143 -10.66 10.76 20.79
CA LYS A 143 -9.53 11.68 20.65
C LYS A 143 -9.88 13.02 21.31
N GLU A 144 -8.89 13.63 21.97
CA GLU A 144 -9.08 14.87 22.72
C GLU A 144 -9.71 15.98 21.86
N ARG A 145 -9.23 16.14 20.62
CA ARG A 145 -9.76 17.14 19.67
C ARG A 145 -11.24 16.93 19.30
N GLU A 146 -11.72 15.69 19.34
CA GLU A 146 -13.13 15.39 19.05
C GLU A 146 -14.01 15.61 20.29
N ARG A 147 -13.46 15.40 21.50
CA ARG A 147 -14.16 15.62 22.77
C ARG A 147 -14.18 17.11 23.16
N TYR A 148 -13.09 17.81 22.89
CA TYR A 148 -12.84 19.21 23.20
C TYR A 148 -12.30 19.90 21.94
N PRO A 149 -13.17 20.24 20.96
CA PRO A 149 -12.75 20.95 19.77
C PRO A 149 -12.19 22.32 20.15
N LEU A 150 -11.16 22.76 19.43
CA LEU A 150 -10.63 24.11 19.61
C LEU A 150 -11.70 25.12 19.21
N PRO A 151 -11.79 26.30 19.87
CA PRO A 151 -12.80 27.31 19.56
C PRO A 151 -12.86 27.71 18.07
N THR A 152 -11.73 27.61 17.37
CA THR A 152 -11.61 27.86 15.93
C THR A 152 -12.31 26.84 15.05
N ASP A 153 -12.42 25.59 15.52
CA ASP A 153 -13.01 24.46 14.78
C ASP A 153 -14.54 24.38 15.00
N ILE A 154 -15.08 25.17 15.94
CA ILE A 154 -16.51 25.19 16.24
C ILE A 154 -17.21 26.04 15.17
N PRO A 155 -18.22 25.51 14.45
CA PRO A 155 -18.97 26.30 13.50
C PRO A 155 -19.64 27.50 14.21
N PRO A 156 -19.77 28.66 13.53
CA PRO A 156 -20.37 29.83 14.13
C PRO A 156 -21.76 29.50 14.65
N LEU A 157 -22.03 29.90 15.90
CA LEU A 157 -23.33 29.69 16.53
C LEU A 157 -24.45 30.27 15.65
N THR A 158 -25.55 29.51 15.51
CA THR A 158 -26.74 30.00 14.81
C THR A 158 -27.31 31.23 15.51
N PRO A 159 -27.99 32.14 14.79
CA PRO A 159 -28.59 33.35 15.38
C PRO A 159 -29.49 33.04 16.58
N GLU A 160 -30.25 31.95 16.54
CA GLU A 160 -31.11 31.49 17.64
C GLU A 160 -30.30 31.10 18.89
N LYS A 161 -29.22 30.32 18.71
CA LYS A 161 -28.34 29.93 19.81
C LYS A 161 -27.62 31.14 20.41
N LYS A 162 -27.16 32.07 19.58
CA LYS A 162 -26.59 33.36 20.02
C LYS A 162 -27.61 34.15 20.86
N TRP A 163 -28.85 34.27 20.38
CA TRP A 163 -29.94 34.94 21.11
C TRP A 163 -30.29 34.26 22.43
N HIS A 164 -30.29 32.93 22.47
CA HIS A 164 -30.53 32.19 23.69
C HIS A 164 -29.42 32.44 24.70
N LEU A 165 -28.15 32.23 24.31
CA LEU A 165 -26.97 32.48 25.16
C LEU A 165 -26.91 33.92 25.67
N LEU A 166 -27.25 34.90 24.83
CA LEU A 166 -27.33 36.30 25.23
C LEU A 166 -28.36 36.50 26.36
N ARG A 167 -29.54 35.86 26.28
CA ARG A 167 -30.58 35.96 27.32
C ARG A 167 -30.22 35.27 28.63
N VAL A 168 -29.51 34.14 28.57
CA VAL A 168 -29.11 33.39 29.77
C VAL A 168 -27.79 33.90 30.36
N SER A 169 -27.13 34.87 29.72
CA SER A 169 -25.89 35.44 30.26
C SER A 169 -26.18 36.13 31.60
N PRO A 170 -25.30 35.97 32.60
CA PRO A 170 -25.49 36.57 33.92
C PRO A 170 -25.74 38.08 33.89
N GLU A 171 -25.15 38.76 32.91
CA GLU A 171 -25.26 40.21 32.68
C GLU A 171 -26.63 40.64 32.14
N ASN A 172 -27.29 39.77 31.37
CA ASN A 172 -28.57 40.05 30.70
C ASN A 172 -29.77 39.39 31.38
N LEU A 173 -29.55 38.60 32.43
CA LEU A 173 -30.63 38.11 33.28
C LEU A 173 -31.39 39.31 33.81
N LYS A 174 -32.67 39.44 33.42
CA LYS A 174 -33.56 40.46 33.96
C LYS A 174 -33.67 40.25 35.47
N THR A 175 -32.93 41.06 36.21
CA THR A 175 -32.88 41.06 37.68
C THR A 175 -34.19 41.54 38.29
N TYR A 176 -35.02 42.24 37.52
CA TYR A 176 -36.30 42.81 37.95
C TYR A 176 -37.50 42.16 37.24
N GLN A 177 -38.58 41.94 38.00
CA GLN A 177 -39.88 41.54 37.46
C GLN A 177 -40.75 42.78 37.27
N THR A 178 -41.31 42.97 36.07
CA THR A 178 -42.28 44.03 35.80
C THR A 178 -43.70 43.46 35.91
N PHE A 179 -44.51 44.03 36.78
CA PHE A 179 -45.93 43.68 36.90
C PHE A 179 -46.76 44.30 35.76
N PRO A 180 -47.96 43.78 35.46
CA PRO A 180 -48.89 44.38 34.49
C PRO A 180 -49.22 45.85 34.82
N SER A 181 -49.11 46.24 36.09
CA SER A 181 -49.24 47.62 36.57
C SER A 181 -48.05 48.53 36.23
N GLY A 182 -47.02 48.02 35.53
CA GLY A 182 -45.80 48.74 35.18
C GLY A 182 -44.76 48.83 36.31
N LYS A 183 -45.12 48.44 37.55
CA LYS A 183 -44.19 48.46 38.69
C LYS A 183 -43.09 47.42 38.51
N ARG A 184 -41.83 47.85 38.64
CA ARG A 184 -40.65 46.98 38.63
C ARG A 184 -40.30 46.61 40.07
N VAL A 185 -40.10 45.33 40.32
CA VAL A 185 -39.78 44.79 41.64
C VAL A 185 -38.36 44.25 41.63
N SER A 186 -37.63 44.56 42.70
CA SER A 186 -36.24 44.16 42.86
C SER A 186 -36.10 42.63 42.97
N PRO A 187 -34.93 42.05 42.64
CA PRO A 187 -34.73 40.61 42.77
C PRO A 187 -34.90 40.13 44.23
N HIS A 188 -34.57 40.98 45.21
CA HIS A 188 -34.70 40.66 46.63
C HIS A 188 -36.17 40.53 47.07
N GLU A 189 -37.03 41.45 46.63
CA GLU A 189 -38.47 41.38 46.90
C GLU A 189 -39.13 40.20 46.18
N ARG A 190 -38.71 39.90 44.95
CA ARG A 190 -39.16 38.71 44.22
C ARG A 190 -38.79 37.43 44.98
N GLN A 191 -37.55 37.31 45.45
CA GLN A 191 -37.10 36.12 46.18
C GLN A 191 -37.88 35.92 47.50
N LYS A 192 -38.20 37.01 48.22
CA LYS A 192 -39.06 36.96 49.42
C LYS A 192 -40.47 36.47 49.08
N ARG A 193 -41.04 36.97 47.99
CA ARG A 193 -42.36 36.57 47.51
C ARG A 193 -42.39 35.08 47.11
N ASP A 194 -41.42 34.65 46.31
CA ASP A 194 -41.37 33.28 45.78
C ASP A 194 -41.23 32.29 46.96
N ARG A 195 -40.38 32.59 47.96
CA ARG A 195 -40.33 31.83 49.22
C ARG A 195 -41.67 31.78 49.95
N TYR A 196 -42.38 32.90 50.06
CA TYR A 196 -43.68 32.96 50.74
C TYR A 196 -44.73 32.03 50.09
N PHE A 197 -44.72 31.90 48.76
CA PHE A 197 -45.65 31.03 48.04
C PHE A 197 -45.20 29.56 47.98
N GLU A 198 -43.89 29.29 47.95
CA GLU A 198 -43.36 27.91 48.02
C GLU A 198 -43.69 27.23 49.37
N PHE A 199 -43.73 27.97 50.47
CA PHE A 199 -44.12 27.43 51.79
C PHE A 199 -45.62 27.20 51.98
N ARG A 200 -46.46 27.56 51.00
CA ARG A 200 -47.93 27.45 51.07
C ARG A 200 -48.55 26.47 50.07
N ALA A 201 -47.73 25.87 49.19
CA ALA A 201 -48.12 24.78 48.29
C ALA A 201 -47.75 23.44 48.93
#